data_AF-A0A938EWZ0-F1
#
_entry.id   AF-A0A938EWZ0-F1
#
_cell.length_a   1.000
_cell.length_b   1.000
_cell.length_c   1.000
_cell.angle_alpha   90.00
_cell.angle_beta   90.00
_cell.angle_gamma   90.00
#
_symmetry.space_group_name_H-M   'P 1'
#
loop_
_entity.id
_entity.type
_entity.pdbx_description
1 polymer ?
#
loop_
_entity_poly.entity_id
_entity_poly.type
_entity_poly.pdbx_seq_one_letter_code
_entity_poly.pdbx_strand_id
1 'polypeptide(L)' 'MAIPGNRLEILKGNLKGYYSIRINDRWRIIFRWSEAGASNVSIVDYH' A
#
# COMPACT_ATOMS: atom_id res chain seq x y z
N MET A 1 -13.54 16.25 12.32
CA MET A 1 -12.63 15.17 12.74
C MET A 1 -12.83 14.00 11.78
N ALA A 2 -12.21 14.06 10.60
CA ALA A 2 -12.17 12.92 9.69
C ALA A 2 -10.93 12.13 10.11
N ILE A 3 -11.09 10.89 10.55
CA ILE A 3 -9.96 9.95 10.59
C ILE A 3 -9.56 9.83 9.12
N PRO A 4 -8.37 10.31 8.70
CA PRO A 4 -8.02 10.31 7.28
C PRO A 4 -8.02 8.86 6.84
N GLY A 5 -9.05 8.47 6.09
CA GLY A 5 -9.22 7.10 5.65
C GLY A 5 -7.98 6.70 4.88
N ASN A 6 -7.27 5.69 5.38
CA ASN A 6 -6.14 5.09 4.68
C ASN A 6 -6.58 4.81 3.24
N ARG A 7 -5.95 5.48 2.27
CA ARG A 7 -6.25 5.33 0.84
C ARG A 7 -5.66 4.00 0.36
N LEU A 8 -6.25 2.91 0.84
CA LEU A 8 -5.84 1.55 0.53
C LEU A 8 -6.24 1.26 -0.92
N GLU A 9 -5.26 1.08 -1.77
CA GLU A 9 -5.46 0.80 -3.20
C GLU A 9 -4.92 -0.60 -3.51
N ILE A 10 -5.73 -1.44 -4.16
CA ILE A 10 -5.29 -2.75 -4.66
C ILE A 10 -4.56 -2.53 -5.99
N LEU A 11 -3.33 -3.04 -6.08
CA LEU A 11 -2.52 -2.94 -7.29
C LEU A 11 -2.94 -4.00 -8.32
N LYS A 12 -2.84 -3.64 -9.60
CA LYS A 12 -3.21 -4.48 -10.76
C LYS A 12 -1.96 -4.83 -11.59
N GLY A 13 -2.12 -5.73 -12.57
CA GLY A 13 -1.02 -6.17 -13.44
C GLY A 13 -0.02 -7.08 -12.71
N ASN A 14 1.27 -6.83 -12.90
CA ASN A 14 2.36 -7.62 -12.27
C ASN A 14 2.36 -7.56 -10.74
N LEU A 15 1.68 -6.57 -10.15
CA LEU A 15 1.55 -6.38 -8.71
C LEU A 15 0.17 -6.86 -8.18
N LYS A 16 -0.53 -7.72 -8.92
CA LYS A 16 -1.80 -8.31 -8.45
C LYS A 16 -1.58 -9.01 -7.09
N GLY A 17 -2.44 -8.69 -6.14
CA GLY A 17 -2.36 -9.19 -4.76
C GLY A 17 -1.50 -8.34 -3.83
N TYR A 18 -0.88 -7.27 -4.34
CA TYR A 18 -0.29 -6.23 -3.51
C TYR A 18 -1.31 -5.11 -3.25
N TYR A 19 -1.16 -4.52 -2.08
CA TYR A 19 -1.90 -3.38 -1.57
C TYR A 19 -0.95 -2.21 -1.45
N SER A 20 -1.46 -1.00 -1.66
CA SER A 20 -0.70 0.22 -1.38
C SER A 20 -1.42 1.13 -0.40
N ILE A 21 -0.66 1.71 0.52
CA ILE A 21 -1.12 2.79 1.41
C ILE A 21 -0.28 4.03 1.11
N ARG A 22 -0.97 5.14 0.85
CA ARG A 22 -0.32 6.44 0.65
C ARG A 22 0.08 7.02 2.00
N ILE A 23 1.37 7.34 2.17
CA ILE A 23 1.89 8.05 3.34
C ILE A 23 1.72 9.56 3.15
N ASN A 24 2.17 10.08 2.00
CA ASN A 24 2.03 11.48 1.62
C ASN A 24 2.07 11.62 0.09
N ASP A 25 2.38 12.80 -0.44
CA ASP A 25 2.39 13.04 -1.88
C ASP A 25 3.52 12.33 -2.63
N ARG A 26 4.57 11.89 -1.92
CA ARG A 26 5.77 11.28 -2.49
C ARG A 26 5.91 9.79 -2.18
N TRP A 27 5.50 9.38 -0.98
CA TRP A 27 5.78 8.04 -0.48
C TRP A 27 4.54 7.14 -0.43
N ARG A 28 4.73 5.89 -0.85
CA ARG A 28 3.72 4.82 -0.74
C ARG A 28 4.33 3.58 -0.08
N ILE A 29 3.56 2.91 0.75
CA ILE A 29 3.88 1.56 1.23
C ILE A 29 3.20 0.58 0.29
N ILE A 30 3.93 -0.42 -0.19
CA ILE A 30 3.40 -1.56 -0.94
C ILE A 30 3.59 -2.81 -0.08
N PHE A 31 2.57 -3.64 0.04
CA PHE A 31 2.63 -4.88 0.82
C PHE A 31 1.67 -5.93 0.29
N ARG A 32 1.88 -7.20 0.62
CA ARG A 32 0.87 -8.26 0.46
C ARG A 32 0.17 -8.51 1.78
N TRP A 33 -1.12 -8.79 1.70
CA TRP A 33 -1.91 -9.21 2.86
C TRP A 33 -2.28 -10.68 2.69
N SER A 34 -2.01 -11.48 3.73
CA SER A 34 -2.46 -12.88 3.84
C SER A 34 -3.07 -13.11 5.23
N GLU A 35 -3.57 -14.32 5.49
CA GLU A 35 -4.07 -14.70 6.82
C GLU A 35 -2.99 -14.62 7.91
N ALA A 36 -1.72 -14.74 7.54
CA ALA A 36 -0.58 -14.56 8.44
C ALA A 36 -0.22 -13.07 8.69
N GLY A 37 -0.86 -12.14 7.97
CA GLY A 37 -0.66 -10.69 8.09
C GLY A 37 0.05 -10.06 6.90
N ALA A 38 0.70 -8.91 7.15
CA ALA A 38 1.42 -8.16 6.12
C ALA A 38 2.77 -8.81 5.80
N SER A 39 3.04 -9.03 4.52
CA SER A 39 4.30 -9.57 3.99
C SER A 39 4.79 -8.75 2.80
N ASN A 40 6.06 -8.90 2.42
CA ASN A 40 6.69 -8.17 1.32
C ASN A 40 6.45 -6.65 1.39
N VAL A 41 6.58 -6.08 2.59
CA VAL A 41 6.38 -4.66 2.85
C VAL A 41 7.57 -3.87 2.28
N SER A 42 7.29 -2.85 1.48
CA SER A 42 8.30 -1.97 0.88
C SER A 42 7.80 -0.54 0.82
N ILE A 43 8.68 0.42 1.10
CA ILE A 43 8.38 1.83 0.93
C ILE A 43 8.95 2.26 -0.42
N VAL A 44 8.10 2.78 -1.29
CA VAL A 44 8.48 3.27 -2.61
C VAL A 44 8.28 4.78 -2.68
N ASP A 45 9.25 5.43 -3.32
CA ASP A 45 9.18 6.83 -3.70
C ASP A 45 8.61 6.92 -5.12
N TYR A 46 7.60 7.77 -5.32
CA TYR A 46 7.08 8.13 -6.63
C TYR A 46 7.60 9.55 -6.96
N HIS A 47 8.84 9.61 -7.46
CA HIS A 47 9.40 10.73 -8.24
C HIS A 47 10.16 10.20 -9.45
#